data_AF-A0A444JI88-F1
#
_entry.id   AF-A0A444JI88-F1
#
_cell.length_a   1.000
_cell.length_b   1.000
_cell.length_c   1.000
_cell.angle_alpha   90.00
_cell.angle_beta   90.00
_cell.angle_gamma   90.00
#
_symmetry.space_group_name_H-M   'P 1'
#
loop_
_entity.id
_entity.type
_entity.pdbx_description
1 polymer ?
#
loop_
_entity_poly.entity_id
_entity_poly.type
_entity_poly.pdbx_seq_one_letter_code
_entity_poly.pdbx_strand_id
1 'polypeptide(L)'
;MKMKPSVYLYNETNDEVELYLGEFSTIQGLVLFDLESEFRLISFGATCYKNFDWVTEKELPEFSSIREIVSFLKKESDISIVDFESELPGLGSFSTHDDGECHFKLKSKHSALSILQQVAPEKYRDMLINQLLNNQKFYITCDNSGNVRKFGCFDDYLSKNT
;
A
#
# COMPACT_ATOMS: atom_id res chain seq x y z
N MET A 1 6.78 14.87 5.54
CA MET A 1 7.60 13.71 5.10
C MET A 1 7.15 13.35 3.69
N LYS A 2 8.07 13.16 2.73
CA LYS A 2 7.70 12.92 1.32
C LYS A 2 7.34 11.43 1.17
N MET A 3 6.07 11.14 0.86
CA MET A 3 5.52 9.79 0.64
C MET A 3 6.17 9.17 -0.59
N LYS A 4 7.23 8.39 -0.41
CA LYS A 4 7.96 7.76 -1.51
C LYS A 4 8.26 6.31 -1.15
N PRO A 5 7.57 5.36 -1.79
CA PRO A 5 7.93 3.95 -1.71
C PRO A 5 9.39 3.72 -2.15
N SER A 6 10.09 2.81 -1.49
CA SER A 6 11.46 2.43 -1.89
C SER A 6 11.45 1.48 -3.09
N VAL A 7 10.40 0.67 -3.20
CA VAL A 7 10.18 -0.30 -4.26
C VAL A 7 8.72 -0.29 -4.70
N TYR A 8 8.50 -0.58 -5.99
CA TYR A 8 7.22 -0.58 -6.66
C TYR A 8 7.07 -1.88 -7.45
N LEU A 9 5.86 -2.44 -7.52
CA LEU A 9 5.52 -3.46 -8.53
C LEU A 9 4.15 -3.14 -9.11
N TYR A 10 4.03 -3.30 -10.42
CA TYR A 10 2.79 -3.18 -11.16
C TYR A 10 2.56 -4.46 -11.95
N ASN A 11 1.33 -4.97 -11.94
CA ASN A 11 0.93 -6.10 -12.76
C ASN A 11 -0.53 -5.92 -13.18
N GLU A 12 -0.82 -6.04 -14.47
CA GLU A 12 -2.16 -5.89 -15.03
C GLU A 12 -2.60 -7.23 -15.61
N THR A 13 -3.72 -7.74 -15.11
CA THR A 13 -4.40 -8.91 -15.64
C THR A 13 -5.70 -8.49 -16.33
N ASN A 14 -6.46 -9.45 -16.86
CA ASN A 14 -7.75 -9.14 -17.49
C ASN A 14 -8.80 -8.66 -16.48
N ASP A 15 -8.67 -9.05 -15.21
CA ASP A 15 -9.71 -8.88 -14.19
C ASP A 15 -9.32 -7.84 -13.13
N GLU A 16 -8.02 -7.64 -12.88
CA GLU A 16 -7.51 -6.74 -11.85
C GLU A 16 -6.14 -6.14 -12.17
N VAL A 17 -5.83 -5.05 -11.49
CA VAL A 17 -4.53 -4.38 -11.50
C VAL A 17 -3.92 -4.44 -10.11
N GLU A 18 -2.80 -5.16 -10.00
CA GLU A 18 -2.02 -5.26 -8.78
C GLU A 18 -0.99 -4.13 -8.72
N LEU A 19 -0.92 -3.48 -7.56
CA LEU A 19 0.08 -2.47 -7.25
C LEU A 19 0.66 -2.76 -5.87
N TYR A 20 1.98 -2.82 -5.78
CA TYR A 20 2.70 -2.99 -4.51
C TYR A 20 3.64 -1.80 -4.29
N LEU A 21 3.65 -1.27 -3.07
CA LEU A 21 4.48 -0.17 -2.62
C LEU A 21 5.21 -0.58 -1.32
N GLY A 22 6.53 -0.68 -1.35
CA GLY A 22 7.35 -0.99 -0.17
C GLY A 22 7.80 0.25 0.61
N GLU A 23 8.04 0.10 1.91
CA GLU A 23 8.26 1.18 2.88
C GLU A 23 7.11 2.19 2.89
N PHE A 24 5.87 1.67 2.86
CA PHE A 24 4.65 2.45 2.81
C PHE A 24 3.67 1.92 3.86
N SER A 25 3.43 2.73 4.90
CA SER A 25 2.56 2.37 6.03
C SER A 25 1.09 2.22 5.63
N THR A 26 0.31 1.51 6.45
CA THR A 26 -1.13 1.33 6.28
C THR A 26 -1.87 2.66 6.16
N ILE A 27 -1.54 3.63 7.01
CA ILE A 27 -2.14 4.98 6.94
C ILE A 27 -1.78 5.66 5.62
N GLN A 28 -0.53 5.57 5.17
CA GLN A 28 -0.12 6.16 3.89
C GLN A 28 -0.86 5.52 2.72
N GLY A 29 -1.07 4.20 2.74
CA GLY A 29 -1.84 3.47 1.73
C GLY A 29 -3.30 3.92 1.66
N LEU A 30 -3.96 3.99 2.81
CA LEU A 30 -5.38 4.37 2.91
C LEU A 30 -5.65 5.80 2.42
N VAL A 31 -4.77 6.76 2.72
CA VAL A 31 -4.98 8.18 2.36
C VAL A 31 -4.74 8.48 0.87
N LEU A 32 -4.41 7.48 0.05
CA LEU A 32 -4.32 7.61 -1.41
C LEU A 32 -5.70 7.60 -2.10
N PHE A 33 -6.73 7.18 -1.36
CA PHE A 33 -8.11 7.16 -1.79
C PHE A 33 -8.90 8.33 -1.20
N ASP A 34 -10.09 8.59 -1.74
CA ASP A 34 -11.00 9.57 -1.15
C ASP A 34 -11.41 9.10 0.26
N LEU A 35 -11.22 9.96 1.26
CA LEU A 35 -11.50 9.66 2.66
C LEU A 35 -12.99 9.37 2.92
N GLU A 36 -13.88 9.84 2.04
CA GLU A 36 -15.32 9.55 2.12
C GLU A 36 -15.71 8.23 1.45
N SER A 37 -14.75 7.51 0.84
CA SER A 37 -15.04 6.20 0.22
C SER A 37 -15.50 5.20 1.26
N GLU A 38 -16.47 4.35 0.86
CA GLU A 38 -16.89 3.19 1.65
C GLU A 38 -15.68 2.31 1.96
N PHE A 39 -15.64 1.78 3.18
CA PHE A 39 -14.56 0.94 3.68
C PHE A 39 -15.15 -0.24 4.44
N ARG A 40 -14.54 -1.41 4.28
CA ARG A 40 -14.85 -2.60 5.08
C ARG A 40 -13.57 -3.27 5.51
N LEU A 41 -13.40 -3.42 6.82
CA LEU A 41 -12.30 -4.21 7.38
C LEU A 41 -12.62 -5.70 7.21
N ILE A 42 -11.68 -6.46 6.65
CA ILE A 42 -11.82 -7.89 6.40
C ILE A 42 -11.01 -8.69 7.42
N SER A 43 -9.74 -8.31 7.60
CA SER A 43 -8.82 -8.92 8.56
C SER A 43 -8.03 -7.82 9.26
N PHE A 44 -7.74 -8.03 10.54
CA PHE A 44 -6.83 -7.19 11.29
C PHE A 44 -6.06 -8.03 12.29
N GLY A 45 -4.76 -7.77 12.37
CA GLY A 45 -3.87 -8.35 13.36
C GLY A 45 -2.92 -7.28 13.84
N ALA A 46 -2.96 -6.95 15.13
CA ALA A 46 -2.01 -6.02 15.71
C ALA A 46 -1.58 -6.41 17.12
N THR A 47 -0.42 -5.90 17.50
CA THR A 47 0.10 -5.95 18.85
C THR A 47 0.13 -4.52 19.43
N CYS A 48 0.40 -4.41 20.74
CA CYS A 48 0.55 -3.12 21.44
C CYS A 48 -0.71 -2.23 21.46
N TYR A 49 -1.90 -2.80 21.23
CA TYR A 49 -3.16 -2.07 21.40
C TYR A 49 -3.79 -2.36 22.76
N LYS A 50 -3.87 -1.32 23.61
CA LYS A 50 -4.38 -1.40 24.99
C LYS A 50 -3.62 -2.48 25.81
N ASN A 51 -4.34 -3.34 26.53
CA ASN A 51 -3.78 -4.42 27.35
C ASN A 51 -3.89 -5.79 26.65
N PHE A 52 -3.99 -5.82 25.33
CA PHE A 52 -4.11 -7.05 24.57
C PHE A 52 -2.75 -7.46 24.00
N ASP A 53 -2.40 -8.73 24.16
CA ASP A 53 -1.20 -9.32 23.55
C ASP A 53 -1.37 -9.46 22.02
N TRP A 54 -2.60 -9.74 21.57
CA TRP A 54 -2.98 -9.84 20.17
C TRP A 54 -4.41 -9.33 19.97
N VAL A 55 -4.59 -8.48 18.97
CA VAL A 55 -5.86 -7.80 18.67
C VAL A 55 -6.28 -8.13 17.27
N THR A 56 -7.56 -8.45 17.12
CA THR A 56 -8.21 -8.76 15.86
C THR A 56 -9.32 -7.75 15.54
N GLU A 57 -9.91 -7.87 14.36
CA GLU A 57 -11.02 -7.04 13.91
C GLU A 57 -12.23 -7.08 14.87
N LYS A 58 -12.39 -8.15 15.65
CA LYS A 58 -13.48 -8.32 16.64
C LYS A 58 -13.37 -7.39 17.84
N GLU A 59 -12.17 -6.93 18.16
CA GLU A 59 -11.91 -6.01 19.27
C GLU A 59 -11.89 -4.54 18.83
N LEU A 60 -12.08 -4.29 17.53
CA LEU A 60 -12.12 -2.95 16.96
C LEU A 60 -13.58 -2.44 16.82
N PRO A 61 -13.79 -1.12 16.83
CA PRO A 61 -15.08 -0.57 16.39
C PRO A 61 -15.31 -0.87 14.91
N GLU A 62 -16.57 -0.85 14.49
CA GLU A 62 -16.90 -0.90 13.06
C GLU A 62 -16.49 0.41 12.37
N PHE A 63 -16.01 0.29 11.13
CA PHE A 63 -15.63 1.40 10.28
C PHE A 63 -16.41 1.32 8.97
N SER A 64 -16.99 2.44 8.56
CA SER A 64 -17.79 2.56 7.33
C SER A 64 -17.10 3.39 6.24
N SER A 65 -16.06 4.14 6.60
CA SER A 65 -15.30 4.97 5.67
C SER A 65 -13.79 4.94 5.94
N ILE A 66 -13.02 5.29 4.91
CA ILE A 66 -11.56 5.44 5.03
C ILE A 66 -11.19 6.49 6.09
N ARG A 67 -11.96 7.58 6.19
CA ARG A 67 -11.77 8.61 7.22
C ARG A 67 -11.79 8.04 8.63
N GLU A 68 -12.75 7.16 8.93
CA GLU A 68 -12.94 6.60 10.28
C GLU A 68 -11.77 5.72 10.68
N ILE A 69 -11.36 4.77 9.83
CA ILE A 69 -10.21 3.91 10.11
C ILE A 69 -8.90 4.71 10.19
N VAL A 70 -8.68 5.68 9.30
CA VAL A 70 -7.49 6.54 9.36
C VAL A 70 -7.46 7.38 10.64
N SER A 71 -8.62 7.89 11.08
CA SER A 71 -8.71 8.67 12.32
C SER A 71 -8.46 7.81 13.55
N PHE A 72 -8.95 6.56 13.53
CA PHE A 72 -8.68 5.58 14.58
C PHE A 72 -7.17 5.27 14.68
N LEU A 73 -6.53 4.87 13.58
CA LEU A 73 -5.10 4.52 13.59
C LEU A 73 -4.20 5.70 13.99
N LYS A 74 -4.56 6.94 13.62
CA LYS A 74 -3.83 8.14 14.06
C LYS A 74 -3.99 8.45 15.54
N LYS A 75 -5.15 8.12 16.12
CA LYS A 75 -5.44 8.38 17.54
C LYS A 75 -4.75 7.34 18.42
N GLU A 76 -4.75 6.09 18.00
CA GLU A 76 -4.17 4.96 18.72
C GLU A 76 -2.71 4.75 18.25
N SER A 77 -1.84 5.73 18.50
CA SER A 77 -0.48 5.82 17.94
C SER A 77 0.47 4.66 18.28
N ASP A 78 0.08 3.77 19.18
CA ASP A 78 0.90 2.67 19.70
C ASP A 78 0.51 1.30 19.11
N ILE A 79 -0.39 1.26 18.13
CA ILE A 79 -0.78 0.01 17.45
C ILE A 79 0.33 -0.43 16.49
N SER A 80 0.89 -1.62 16.74
CA SER A 80 1.82 -2.28 15.82
C SER A 80 1.07 -3.24 14.92
N ILE A 81 0.70 -2.78 13.73
CA ILE A 81 -0.05 -3.56 12.73
C ILE A 81 0.86 -4.65 12.17
N VAL A 82 0.40 -5.90 12.26
CA VAL A 82 1.07 -7.08 11.69
C VAL A 82 0.37 -7.51 10.42
N ASP A 83 -0.96 -7.54 10.44
CA ASP A 83 -1.81 -7.88 9.30
C ASP A 83 -2.99 -6.89 9.19
N PHE A 84 -3.32 -6.51 7.98
CA PHE A 84 -4.45 -5.65 7.68
C PHE A 84 -4.96 -5.99 6.30
N GLU A 85 -6.24 -6.34 6.19
CA GLU A 85 -6.91 -6.51 4.92
C GLU A 85 -8.24 -5.75 4.92
N SER A 86 -8.52 -5.08 3.81
CA SER A 86 -9.74 -4.31 3.63
C SER A 86 -10.30 -4.43 2.22
N GLU A 87 -11.62 -4.35 2.14
CA GLU A 87 -12.33 -4.11 0.91
C GLU A 87 -12.64 -2.61 0.79
N LEU A 88 -12.43 -2.08 -0.40
CA LEU A 88 -12.81 -0.73 -0.80
C LEU A 88 -13.87 -0.86 -1.90
N PRO A 89 -15.17 -0.93 -1.54
CA PRO A 89 -16.24 -1.16 -2.49
C PRO A 89 -16.16 -0.24 -3.71
N GLY A 90 -16.23 -0.85 -4.90
CA GLY A 90 -16.08 -0.15 -6.18
C GLY A 90 -14.63 0.14 -6.62
N LEU A 91 -13.65 0.08 -5.71
CA LEU A 91 -12.24 0.36 -6.02
C LEU A 91 -11.38 -0.91 -6.10
N GLY A 92 -11.58 -1.85 -5.18
CA GLY A 92 -10.75 -3.05 -5.08
C GLY A 92 -10.55 -3.51 -3.63
N SER A 93 -9.38 -4.07 -3.34
CA SER A 93 -8.92 -4.37 -1.98
C SER A 93 -7.56 -3.75 -1.69
N PHE A 94 -7.28 -3.61 -0.40
CA PHE A 94 -6.05 -3.07 0.13
C PHE A 94 -5.60 -3.92 1.32
N SER A 95 -4.34 -4.34 1.31
CA SER A 95 -3.73 -5.05 2.41
C SER A 95 -2.33 -4.53 2.75
N THR A 96 -1.94 -4.71 4.01
CA THR A 96 -0.58 -4.42 4.48
C THR A 96 -0.07 -5.48 5.43
N HIS A 97 1.24 -5.69 5.40
CA HIS A 97 1.96 -6.52 6.36
C HIS A 97 3.02 -5.67 7.08
N ASP A 98 3.18 -5.89 8.39
CA ASP A 98 4.17 -5.24 9.27
C ASP A 98 4.23 -3.69 9.19
N ASP A 99 3.12 -3.02 8.84
CA ASP A 99 3.03 -1.56 8.62
C ASP A 99 4.15 -0.97 7.72
N GLY A 100 4.66 -1.77 6.79
CA GLY A 100 5.77 -1.37 5.91
C GLY A 100 5.49 -1.60 4.44
N GLU A 101 4.41 -2.30 4.11
CA GLU A 101 4.13 -2.75 2.76
C GLU A 101 2.67 -2.53 2.42
N CYS A 102 2.40 -1.86 1.31
CA CYS A 102 1.04 -1.65 0.81
C CYS A 102 0.83 -2.44 -0.46
N HIS A 103 -0.18 -3.32 -0.45
CA HIS A 103 -0.60 -4.08 -1.61
C HIS A 103 -2.05 -3.75 -1.98
N PHE A 104 -2.27 -3.39 -3.24
CA PHE A 104 -3.57 -3.03 -3.78
C PHE A 104 -3.94 -3.98 -4.90
N LYS A 105 -5.16 -4.50 -4.87
CA LYS A 105 -5.78 -5.20 -6.01
C LYS A 105 -6.95 -4.36 -6.50
N LEU A 106 -6.74 -3.62 -7.58
CA LEU A 106 -7.62 -2.57 -8.06
C LEU A 106 -8.43 -3.04 -9.26
N LYS A 107 -9.69 -2.59 -9.34
CA LYS A 107 -10.58 -2.92 -10.46
C LYS A 107 -10.24 -2.18 -11.76
N SER A 108 -9.39 -1.15 -11.70
CA SER A 108 -9.05 -0.36 -12.87
C SER A 108 -7.60 0.11 -12.90
N LYS A 109 -7.04 0.11 -14.11
CA LYS A 109 -5.75 0.74 -14.42
C LYS A 109 -5.73 2.22 -14.05
N HIS A 110 -6.85 2.92 -14.25
CA HIS A 110 -6.94 4.34 -13.92
C HIS A 110 -6.66 4.59 -12.43
N SER A 111 -7.24 3.78 -11.55
CA SER A 111 -6.99 3.86 -10.10
C SER A 111 -5.51 3.63 -9.77
N ALA A 112 -4.89 2.61 -10.36
CA ALA A 112 -3.48 2.31 -10.14
C ALA A 112 -2.57 3.46 -10.59
N LEU A 113 -2.84 4.03 -11.78
CA LEU A 113 -2.08 5.17 -12.30
C LEU A 113 -2.29 6.43 -11.46
N SER A 114 -3.50 6.66 -10.94
CA SER A 114 -3.78 7.76 -10.01
C SER A 114 -2.96 7.66 -8.73
N ILE A 115 -2.86 6.44 -8.15
CA ILE A 115 -1.99 6.20 -6.99
C ILE A 115 -0.53 6.48 -7.34
N LEU A 116 -0.02 5.90 -8.43
CA LEU A 116 1.36 6.09 -8.86
C LEU A 116 1.69 7.57 -9.10
N GLN A 117 0.75 8.35 -9.63
CA GLN A 117 0.92 9.80 -9.81
C GLN A 117 1.10 10.54 -8.47
N GLN A 118 0.49 10.05 -7.38
CA GLN A 118 0.62 10.63 -6.05
C GLN A 118 1.93 10.23 -5.35
N VAL A 119 2.38 8.98 -5.50
CA VAL A 119 3.49 8.41 -4.71
C VAL A 119 4.85 8.41 -5.41
N ALA A 120 4.89 8.48 -6.74
CA ALA A 120 6.16 8.43 -7.46
C ALA A 120 6.92 9.77 -7.33
N PRO A 121 8.27 9.74 -7.30
CA PRO A 121 9.07 10.95 -7.19
C PRO A 121 8.78 11.92 -8.33
N GLU A 122 8.31 13.13 -8.01
CA GLU A 122 7.88 14.15 -8.99
C GLU A 122 8.83 14.33 -10.17
N LYS A 123 10.14 14.40 -9.91
CA LYS A 123 11.18 14.56 -10.95
C LYS A 123 11.24 13.40 -11.96
N TYR A 124 10.87 12.20 -11.54
CA TYR A 124 11.04 10.95 -12.29
C TYR A 124 9.73 10.19 -12.50
N ARG A 125 8.60 10.83 -12.21
CA ARG A 125 7.28 10.19 -12.12
C ARG A 125 6.90 9.48 -13.41
N ASP A 126 6.87 10.20 -14.52
CA ASP A 126 6.43 9.64 -15.81
C ASP A 126 7.39 8.53 -16.29
N MET A 127 8.70 8.72 -16.07
CA MET A 127 9.69 7.70 -16.36
C MET A 127 9.45 6.43 -15.54
N LEU A 128 9.24 6.55 -14.22
CA LEU A 128 9.00 5.40 -13.34
C LEU A 128 7.69 4.68 -13.68
N ILE A 129 6.62 5.43 -13.94
CA ILE A 129 5.34 4.85 -14.39
C ILE A 129 5.53 4.09 -15.69
N ASN A 130 6.23 4.67 -16.68
CA ASN A 130 6.53 3.99 -17.93
C ASN A 130 7.39 2.74 -17.73
N GLN A 131 8.34 2.76 -16.80
CA GLN A 131 9.14 1.57 -16.46
C GLN A 131 8.28 0.46 -15.86
N LEU A 132 7.35 0.80 -14.96
CA LEU A 132 6.40 -0.15 -14.36
C LEU A 132 5.47 -0.77 -15.41
N LEU A 133 4.88 0.04 -16.29
CA LEU A 133 3.97 -0.44 -17.33
C LEU A 133 4.67 -1.38 -18.34
N ASN A 134 5.94 -1.10 -18.66
CA ASN A 134 6.72 -1.90 -19.61
C ASN A 134 7.42 -3.11 -18.96
N ASN A 135 7.48 -3.19 -17.63
CA ASN A 135 8.14 -4.27 -16.89
C ASN A 135 7.20 -4.84 -15.83
N GLN A 136 6.01 -5.26 -16.24
CA GLN A 136 5.04 -5.88 -15.35
C GLN A 136 5.62 -7.10 -14.61
N LYS A 137 5.16 -7.34 -13.38
CA LYS A 137 5.59 -8.44 -12.50
C LYS A 137 7.02 -8.33 -11.97
N PHE A 138 7.73 -7.24 -12.25
CA PHE A 138 9.03 -6.99 -11.66
C PHE A 138 8.93 -5.95 -10.56
N TYR A 139 9.76 -6.13 -9.53
CA TYR A 139 10.01 -5.10 -8.53
C TYR A 139 10.95 -4.06 -9.12
N ILE A 140 10.59 -2.79 -8.98
CA ILE A 140 11.32 -1.67 -9.55
C ILE A 140 11.64 -0.68 -8.42
N THR A 141 12.90 -0.27 -8.34
CA THR A 141 13.36 0.80 -7.45
C THR A 141 13.81 1.99 -8.29
N CYS A 142 13.73 3.20 -7.72
CA CYS A 142 14.18 4.43 -8.37
C CYS A 142 14.94 5.29 -7.35
N ASP A 143 16.24 5.47 -7.54
CA ASP A 143 17.05 6.26 -6.61
C ASP A 143 16.88 7.78 -6.81
N ASN A 144 17.52 8.57 -5.94
CA ASN A 144 17.46 10.04 -6.00
C ASN A 144 18.12 10.65 -7.27
N SER A 145 18.90 9.86 -8.01
CA SER A 145 19.50 10.26 -9.29
C SER A 145 18.65 9.84 -10.49
N GLY A 146 17.58 9.06 -10.27
CA GLY A 146 16.70 8.53 -11.31
C GLY A 146 17.18 7.21 -11.90
N ASN A 147 18.14 6.54 -11.26
CA ASN A 147 18.56 5.21 -11.70
C ASN A 147 17.50 4.20 -11.33
N VAL A 148 17.07 3.42 -12.32
CA VAL A 148 16.05 2.39 -12.16
C VAL A 148 16.72 1.03 -12.07
N ARG A 149 16.38 0.24 -11.05
CA ARG A 149 16.79 -1.16 -10.93
C ARG A 149 15.56 -2.06 -10.92
N LYS A 150 15.74 -3.27 -11.44
CA LYS A 150 14.70 -4.26 -11.67
C LYS A 150 15.08 -5.58 -10.99
N PHE A 151 14.13 -6.21 -10.31
CA PHE A 151 14.32 -7.46 -9.58
C PHE A 151 13.19 -8.45 -9.93
N GLY A 152 13.53 -9.73 -10.09
CA GLY A 152 12.59 -10.77 -10.54
C GLY A 152 11.63 -11.25 -9.45
N CYS A 153 12.07 -11.19 -8.18
CA CYS A 153 11.26 -11.49 -7.01
C CYS A 153 11.62 -10.54 -5.86
N PHE A 154 10.87 -10.64 -4.76
CA PHE A 154 11.12 -9.82 -3.58
C PHE A 154 12.43 -10.22 -2.87
N ASP A 155 12.76 -11.52 -2.83
CA ASP A 155 14.03 -12.00 -2.26
C ASP A 155 15.26 -11.45 -3.01
N ASP A 156 15.17 -11.32 -4.35
CA ASP A 156 16.20 -10.68 -5.17
C ASP A 156 16.38 -9.20 -4.81
N TYR A 157 15.28 -8.53 -4.45
CA TYR A 157 15.32 -7.14 -3.98
C TYR A 157 15.96 -7.07 -2.59
N LEU A 158 15.52 -7.90 -1.64
CA LEU A 158 16.06 -7.90 -0.27
C LEU A 158 17.56 -8.18 -0.26
N SER A 159 18.01 -9.23 -0.93
CA SER A 159 19.43 -9.64 -0.97
C SER A 159 20.41 -8.60 -1.54
N LYS A 160 19.90 -7.59 -2.26
CA LYS A 160 20.70 -6.51 -2.87
C LYS A 160 20.58 -5.17 -2.15
N ASN A 161 19.70 -5.08 -1.15
CA ASN A 161 19.40 -3.84 -0.42
C ASN A 161 19.42 -4.03 1.12
N THR A 162 19.84 -5.20 1.60
CA THR A 162 20.33 -5.42 2.98
C THR A 162 21.85 -5.27 3.02
#